data_AF-A0A960A0V2-F1
#
_entry.id   AF-A0A960A0V2-F1
#
_cell.length_a   1.000
_cell.length_b   1.000
_cell.length_c   1.000
_cell.angle_alpha   90.00
_cell.angle_beta   90.00
_cell.angle_gamma   90.00
#
_symmetry.space_group_name_H-M   'P 1'
#
loop_
_entity.id
_entity.type
_entity.pdbx_description
1 polymer ?
#
loop_
_entity_poly.entity_id
_entity_poly.type
_entity_poly.pdbx_seq_one_letter_code
_entity_poly.pdbx_strand_id
1 'polypeptide(L)' 'MSAPILSAREVRLNLGGHEILHGISLDFEPHRIHAILGPNGCGKTTL' A
#
# COMPACT_ATOMS: atom_id res chain seq x y z
N MET A 1 -5.04 -21.89 -2.07
CA MET A 1 -4.24 -20.67 -1.86
C MET A 1 -4.27 -20.37 -0.37
N SER A 2 -3.13 -20.11 0.27
CA SER A 2 -3.13 -19.75 1.70
C SER A 2 -3.65 -18.33 1.88
N ALA A 3 -4.20 -18.04 3.06
CA ALA A 3 -4.60 -16.68 3.40
C ALA A 3 -3.42 -15.70 3.29
N PRO A 4 -3.66 -14.42 2.92
CA PRO A 4 -2.61 -13.41 2.93
C PRO A 4 -2.06 -13.22 4.35
N ILE A 5 -0.76 -12.94 4.44
CA ILE A 5 -0.09 -12.65 5.73
C ILE A 5 -0.35 -11.21 6.18
N LEU A 6 -0.71 -10.33 5.24
CA LEU A 6 -1.08 -8.95 5.49
C LEU A 6 -2.11 -8.53 4.44
N SER A 7 -3.17 -7.87 4.89
CA SER A 7 -4.19 -7.28 4.02
C SER A 7 -4.35 -5.80 4.36
N ALA A 8 -4.21 -4.97 3.34
CA ALA A 8 -4.58 -3.56 3.37
C ALA A 8 -5.93 -3.39 2.68
N ARG A 9 -6.84 -2.63 3.28
CA ARG A 9 -8.19 -2.37 2.76
C ARG A 9 -8.52 -0.90 2.89
N GLU A 10 -8.83 -0.28 1.75
CA GLU A 10 -9.23 1.12 1.62
C GLU A 10 -8.33 2.10 2.37
N VAL A 11 -7.01 1.86 2.34
CA VAL A 11 -6.04 2.68 3.03
C VAL A 11 -5.99 4.07 2.39
N ARG A 12 -6.37 5.07 3.18
CA ARG A 12 -6.36 6.49 2.82
C ARG A 12 -5.50 7.26 3.79
N LEU A 13 -4.77 8.25 3.29
CA LEU A 13 -3.99 9.13 4.14
C LEU A 13 -3.94 10.55 3.57
N ASN A 14 -4.29 11.51 4.41
CA ASN A 14 -4.07 12.93 4.18
C ASN A 14 -2.91 13.41 5.06
N LEU A 15 -1.92 14.08 4.48
CA LEU A 15 -0.81 14.67 5.21
C LEU A 15 -0.56 16.08 4.67
N GLY A 16 -0.50 17.08 5.55
CA GLY A 16 -0.26 18.47 5.15
C GLY A 16 -1.32 19.05 4.19
N GLY A 17 -2.56 18.56 4.25
CA GLY A 17 -3.65 19.00 3.37
C GLY A 17 -3.70 18.33 2.00
N HIS A 18 -2.81 17.36 1.73
CA HIS A 18 -2.80 16.59 0.49
C HIS A 18 -3.15 15.13 0.76
N GLU A 19 -4.03 14.54 -0.07
CA GLU A 19 -4.25 13.09 -0.06
C GLU A 19 -3.05 12.42 -0.74
N ILE A 20 -2.33 11.59 0.02
CA ILE A 20 -1.13 10.86 -0.43
C ILE A 20 -1.50 9.42 -0.82
N LEU A 21 -2.37 8.77 -0.05
CA LEU A 21 -2.88 7.43 -0.35
C LEU A 21 -4.37 7.53 -0.67
N HIS A 22 -4.77 7.08 -1.86
CA HIS A 22 -6.10 7.29 -2.43
C HIS A 22 -6.99 6.03 -2.39
N GLY A 23 -7.13 5.39 -1.22
CA GLY A 23 -7.98 4.19 -1.07
C GLY A 23 -7.32 2.95 -1.66
N ILE A 24 -6.18 2.56 -1.07
CA ILE A 24 -5.37 1.45 -1.55
C ILE A 24 -5.81 0.15 -0.87
N SER A 25 -6.09 -0.88 -1.67
CA SER A 25 -6.47 -2.23 -1.22
C SER A 25 -5.55 -3.28 -1.84
N LEU A 26 -4.80 -4.01 -1.01
CA LEU A 26 -3.75 -4.96 -1.42
C LEU A 26 -3.72 -6.16 -0.50
N ASP A 27 -3.26 -7.30 -1.01
CA ASP A 27 -2.94 -8.49 -0.24
C ASP A 27 -1.48 -8.90 -0.45
N PHE A 28 -0.83 -9.26 0.65
CA PHE A 28 0.53 -9.79 0.64
C PHE A 28 0.48 -11.29 0.93
N GLU A 29 0.74 -12.09 -0.08
CA GLU A 29 0.80 -13.56 0.05
C GLU A 29 2.06 -14.01 0.80
N PRO A 30 1.99 -15.08 1.62
CA PRO A 30 3.17 -15.66 2.26
C PRO A 30 4.16 -16.19 1.23
N HIS A 31 5.44 -16.22 1.61
CA HIS A 31 6.54 -16.75 0.79
C HIS A 31 6.74 -16.03 -0.55
N ARG A 32 6.34 -14.77 -0.65
CA ARG A 32 6.57 -13.92 -1.82
C ARG A 32 7.38 -12.68 -1.47
N ILE A 33 8.18 -12.24 -2.44
CA ILE A 33 8.83 -10.94 -2.42
C ILE A 33 7.94 -9.97 -3.20
N HIS A 34 7.55 -8.88 -2.55
CA HIS A 34 6.73 -7.83 -3.14
C HIS A 34 7.57 -6.57 -3.35
N ALA A 35 7.32 -5.85 -4.45
CA ALA A 35 7.99 -4.59 -4.76
C ALA A 35 6.95 -3.48 -4.97
N ILE A 36 7.13 -2.36 -4.29
CA ILE A 36 6.33 -1.15 -4.47
C ILE A 36 7.14 -0.20 -5.37
N LEU A 37 6.64 0.05 -6.58
CA LEU A 37 7.29 0.87 -7.59
C LEU A 37 6.46 2.13 -7.88
N GLY A 38 7.15 3.19 -8.30
CA GLY A 38 6.49 4.43 -8.71
C GLY A 38 7.38 5.68 -8.55
N PRO A 39 6.98 6.82 -9.15
CA PRO A 39 7.74 8.07 -9.10
C PRO A 39 7.97 8.59 -7.68
N ASN A 40 8.90 9.54 -7.51
CA ASN A 40 9.09 10.22 -6.23
C ASN A 40 7.81 10.95 -5.80
N GLY A 41 7.49 10.89 -4.51
CA GLY A 41 6.30 11.53 -3.94
C GLY A 41 4.98 10.76 -4.07
N CYS A 42 4.93 9.61 -4.76
CA CYS A 42 3.68 8.86 -4.95
C CYS A 42 3.22 8.01 -3.74
N GLY A 43 3.77 8.25 -2.54
CA GLY A 43 3.34 7.55 -1.32
C GLY A 43 4.00 6.20 -1.00
N LYS A 44 5.05 5.77 -1.72
CA LYS A 44 5.67 4.43 -1.53
C LYS A 44 6.22 4.15 -0.12
N THR A 45 6.87 5.13 0.51
CA THR A 45 7.41 5.00 1.88
C THR A 45 6.31 5.14 2.92
N THR A 46 5.18 5.69 2.51
CA THR A 46 4.04 5.98 3.37
C THR A 46 3.07 4.81 3.43
N LEU A 47 2.90 4.10 2.32
CA LEU A 47 2.25 2.80 2.23
C LEU A 47 3.10 1.72 2.90
#